data_AF-A0A818VUN4-F1
#
_entry.id   AF-A0A818VUN4-F1
#
_cell.length_a   1.000
_cell.length_b   1.000
_cell.length_c   1.000
_cell.angle_alpha   90.00
_cell.angle_beta   90.00
_cell.angle_gamma   90.00
#
_symmetry.space_group_name_H-M   'P 1'
#
loop_
_entity.id
_entity.type
_entity.pdbx_description
1 polymer ?
#
loop_
_entity_poly.entity_id
_entity_poly.type
_entity_poly.pdbx_seq_one_letter_code
_entity_poly.pdbx_strand_id
1 'polypeptide(L)'
;MRVSGRILVLSAVIITVISALFCIIGLSTKGWLGGTTGLFYDGAYKPPAALSVISFILLIVSIIALALQIFDILNGTLRYIPILILFVATFFLLASFSSAAERAFGYSYKLMVVAHFFSYVALAITAYWLGQSDVTTN
;
A
#
# COMPACT_ATOMS: atom_id res chain seq x y z
N MET A 1 19.01 -11.44 17.92
CA MET A 1 19.62 -11.16 16.60
C MET A 1 19.27 -9.74 16.20
N ARG A 2 20.24 -8.84 16.02
CA ARG A 2 19.98 -7.50 15.44
C ARG A 2 19.77 -7.70 13.94
N VAL A 3 18.54 -7.57 13.46
CA VAL A 3 18.28 -7.48 12.02
C VAL A 3 18.91 -6.17 11.54
N SER A 4 19.72 -6.21 10.48
CA SER A 4 20.32 -4.99 9.92
C SER A 4 19.20 -4.07 9.41
N GLY A 5 19.19 -2.79 9.83
CA GLY A 5 18.14 -1.83 9.45
C GLY A 5 17.93 -1.73 7.94
N ARG A 6 19.00 -1.90 7.14
CA ARG A 6 18.93 -1.95 5.68
C ARG A 6 18.09 -3.12 5.16
N ILE A 7 18.14 -4.28 5.82
CA ILE A 7 17.33 -5.46 5.46
C ILE A 7 15.85 -5.17 5.69
N LEU A 8 15.51 -4.47 6.79
CA LEU A 8 14.12 -4.08 7.07
C LEU A 8 13.59 -3.11 6.01
N VAL A 9 14.35 -2.07 5.66
CA VAL A 9 13.96 -1.13 4.60
C VAL A 9 13.81 -1.83 3.26
N LEU A 10 14.76 -2.69 2.87
CA LEU A 10 14.67 -3.48 1.64
C LEU A 10 13.43 -4.38 1.62
N SER A 11 13.13 -5.05 2.73
CA SER A 11 11.93 -5.88 2.85
C SER A 11 10.65 -5.05 2.71
N ALA A 12 10.60 -3.85 3.29
CA ALA A 12 9.48 -2.93 3.15
C ALA A 12 9.30 -2.46 1.70
N VAL A 13 10.40 -2.16 0.98
CA VAL A 13 10.34 -1.82 -0.46
C VAL A 13 9.73 -2.97 -1.26
N ILE A 14 10.26 -4.19 -1.09
CA ILE A 14 9.78 -5.37 -1.84
C ILE A 14 8.29 -5.60 -1.58
N ILE A 15 7.86 -5.55 -0.32
CA ILE A 15 6.47 -5.76 0.06
C ILE A 15 5.56 -4.64 -0.49
N THR A 16 6.04 -3.40 -0.51
CA THR A 16 5.29 -2.27 -1.09
C THR A 16 5.15 -2.42 -2.61
N VAL A 17 6.21 -2.89 -3.30
CA VAL A 17 6.16 -3.21 -4.74
C VAL A 17 5.13 -4.31 -5.02
N ILE A 18 5.13 -5.38 -4.22
CA ILE A 18 4.15 -6.47 -4.32
C ILE A 18 2.72 -5.93 -4.13
N SER A 19 2.50 -5.08 -3.13
CA SER A 19 1.22 -4.39 -2.91
C SER A 19 0.78 -3.56 -4.12
N ALA A 20 1.70 -2.76 -4.69
CA ALA A 20 1.43 -1.93 -5.86
C ALA A 20 1.08 -2.77 -7.10
N LEU A 21 1.75 -3.91 -7.30
CA LEU A 21 1.46 -4.86 -8.38
C LEU A 21 0.05 -5.45 -8.23
N PHE A 22 -0.33 -5.90 -7.04
CA PHE A 22 -1.70 -6.40 -6.82
C PHE A 22 -2.75 -5.30 -6.98
N CYS A 23 -2.44 -4.08 -6.56
CA CYS A 23 -3.30 -2.92 -6.74
C CYS A 23 -3.52 -2.62 -8.24
N ILE A 24 -2.46 -2.51 -9.05
CA ILE A 24 -2.64 -2.21 -10.48
C ILE A 24 -3.34 -3.33 -11.24
N ILE A 25 -3.10 -4.59 -10.89
CA ILE A 25 -3.82 -5.72 -11.49
C ILE A 25 -5.29 -5.66 -11.08
N GLY A 26 -5.62 -5.39 -9.82
CA GLY A 26 -7.00 -5.24 -9.36
C GLY A 26 -7.72 -4.03 -9.94
N LEU A 27 -7.00 -2.96 -10.30
CA LEU A 27 -7.53 -1.80 -11.04
C LEU A 27 -7.84 -2.15 -12.51
N SER A 28 -6.95 -2.91 -13.14
CA SER A 28 -6.97 -3.18 -14.58
C SER A 28 -7.85 -4.36 -14.99
N THR A 29 -8.26 -5.19 -14.02
CA THR A 29 -9.02 -6.41 -14.27
C THR A 29 -10.50 -6.25 -13.92
N LYS A 30 -11.32 -7.10 -14.54
CA LYS A 30 -12.74 -7.28 -14.19
C LYS A 30 -12.85 -8.24 -13.01
N GLY A 31 -13.84 -8.03 -12.15
CA GLY A 31 -14.03 -8.85 -10.96
C GLY A 31 -14.41 -8.08 -9.71
N TRP A 32 -14.97 -6.88 -9.86
CA TRP A 32 -15.49 -6.09 -8.75
C TRP A 32 -16.93 -6.47 -8.44
N LEU A 33 -17.93 -6.06 -9.24
CA LEU A 33 -19.33 -6.41 -8.95
C LEU A 33 -19.73 -7.70 -9.66
N GLY A 34 -20.26 -8.67 -8.91
CA GLY A 34 -20.73 -9.95 -9.45
C GLY A 34 -19.67 -10.78 -10.18
N GLY A 35 -18.38 -10.43 -10.04
CA GLY A 35 -17.28 -11.10 -10.75
C GLY A 35 -17.12 -10.73 -12.23
N THR A 36 -18.00 -9.90 -12.79
CA THR A 36 -18.06 -9.65 -14.24
C THR A 36 -17.69 -8.22 -14.63
N THR A 37 -17.89 -7.24 -13.74
CA THR A 37 -17.64 -5.83 -14.05
C THR A 37 -16.30 -5.35 -13.49
N GLY A 38 -15.72 -4.35 -14.17
CA GLY A 38 -14.53 -3.64 -13.72
C GLY A 38 -14.87 -2.50 -12.77
N LEU A 39 -13.83 -1.92 -12.16
CA LEU A 39 -13.93 -0.84 -11.18
C LEU A 39 -14.50 0.47 -11.76
N PHE A 40 -14.26 0.72 -13.05
CA PHE A 40 -14.70 1.94 -13.76
C PHE A 40 -16.05 1.78 -14.48
N TYR A 41 -16.86 0.79 -14.11
CA TYR A 41 -18.18 0.59 -14.70
C TYR A 41 -19.12 1.77 -14.42
N ASP A 42 -19.81 2.26 -15.46
CA ASP A 42 -20.86 3.27 -15.32
C ASP A 42 -22.20 2.58 -15.04
N GLY A 43 -22.49 2.42 -13.76
CA GLY A 43 -23.76 1.91 -13.26
C GLY A 43 -24.20 2.64 -12.00
N ALA A 44 -25.42 2.35 -11.55
CA ALA A 44 -26.04 2.98 -10.37
C ALA A 44 -25.22 2.79 -9.07
N TYR A 45 -24.33 1.80 -9.03
CA TYR A 45 -23.42 1.56 -7.94
C TYR A 45 -21.99 1.50 -8.48
N LYS A 46 -21.22 2.56 -8.24
CA LYS A 46 -19.83 2.70 -8.67
C LYS A 46 -18.93 2.60 -7.44
N PRO A 47 -18.13 1.52 -7.29
CA PRO A 47 -17.12 1.49 -6.24
C PRO A 47 -16.19 2.70 -6.39
N PRO A 48 -15.63 3.26 -5.29
CA PRO A 48 -14.87 4.50 -5.29
C PRO A 48 -13.49 4.29 -5.94
N ALA A 49 -13.49 4.18 -7.27
CA ALA A 49 -12.32 3.91 -8.10
C ALA A 49 -11.20 4.94 -7.88
N ALA A 50 -11.58 6.18 -7.62
CA ALA A 50 -10.65 7.26 -7.31
C ALA A 50 -9.78 6.95 -6.09
N LEU A 51 -10.33 6.33 -5.04
CA LEU A 51 -9.55 5.97 -3.85
C LEU A 51 -8.51 4.89 -4.17
N SER A 52 -8.86 3.88 -4.97
CA SER A 52 -7.92 2.85 -5.41
C SER A 52 -6.80 3.43 -6.27
N VAL A 53 -7.13 4.36 -7.19
CA VAL A 53 -6.15 5.04 -8.05
C VAL A 53 -5.21 5.92 -7.23
N ILE A 54 -5.75 6.72 -6.31
CA ILE A 54 -4.93 7.54 -5.41
C ILE A 54 -4.04 6.64 -4.54
N SER A 55 -4.57 5.54 -4.03
CA SER A 55 -3.77 4.55 -3.27
C SER A 55 -2.61 4.02 -4.08
N PHE A 56 -2.85 3.65 -5.34
CA PHE A 56 -1.79 3.18 -6.24
C PHE A 56 -0.70 4.23 -6.42
N ILE A 57 -1.07 5.48 -6.69
CA ILE A 57 -0.11 6.59 -6.82
C ILE A 57 0.70 6.75 -5.53
N LEU A 58 0.03 6.73 -4.37
CA LEU A 58 0.70 6.82 -3.07
C LEU A 58 1.66 5.65 -2.84
N LEU A 59 1.31 4.42 -3.23
CA LEU A 59 2.22 3.27 -3.15
C LEU A 59 3.47 3.48 -4.02
N ILE A 60 3.33 4.02 -5.23
CA ILE A 60 4.48 4.37 -6.08
C ILE A 60 5.36 5.42 -5.42
N VAL A 61 4.77 6.48 -4.85
CA VAL A 61 5.52 7.50 -4.11
C VAL A 61 6.21 6.90 -2.88
N SER A 62 5.55 5.99 -2.15
CA SER A 62 6.15 5.26 -1.02
C SER A 62 7.34 4.42 -1.44
N ILE A 63 7.28 3.72 -2.58
CA ILE A 63 8.42 2.95 -3.11
C ILE A 63 9.61 3.87 -3.37
N ILE A 64 9.39 5.02 -4.01
CA ILE A 64 10.45 6.01 -4.27
C ILE A 64 11.00 6.55 -2.95
N ALA A 65 10.15 6.93 -2.00
CA ALA A 65 10.58 7.47 -0.71
C ALA A 65 11.39 6.44 0.09
N LEU A 66 10.95 5.17 0.14
CA LEU A 66 11.71 4.09 0.77
C LEU A 66 13.03 3.81 0.05
N ALA A 67 13.06 3.90 -1.29
CA ALA A 67 14.31 3.76 -2.04
C ALA A 67 15.30 4.89 -1.74
N LEU A 68 14.83 6.15 -1.65
CA LEU A 68 15.65 7.28 -1.23
C LEU A 68 16.20 7.10 0.19
N GLN A 69 15.43 6.43 1.07
CA GLN A 69 15.86 6.09 2.42
C GLN A 69 17.02 5.08 2.43
N ILE A 70 17.12 4.16 1.46
CA ILE A 70 18.24 3.22 1.33
C ILE A 70 19.57 3.97 1.05
N PHE A 71 19.49 5.10 0.36
CA PHE A 71 20.64 5.94 0.03
C PHE A 71 20.92 7.04 1.08
N ASP A 72 20.28 6.97 2.26
CA ASP A 72 20.45 7.93 3.36
C ASP A 72 20.15 9.40 2.94
N ILE A 73 19.28 9.60 1.95
CA ILE A 73 18.90 10.94 1.44
C ILE A 73 17.89 11.62 2.37
N LEU A 74 16.97 10.85 2.93
CA LEU A 74 15.90 11.34 3.82
C LEU A 74 16.36 11.30 5.27
N ASN A 75 16.80 12.43 5.81
CA ASN A 75 17.32 12.55 7.18
C ASN A 75 16.39 13.37 8.10
N GLY A 76 16.57 13.21 9.41
CA GLY A 76 15.78 13.93 10.42
C GLY A 76 14.29 13.59 10.35
N THR A 77 13.42 14.59 10.39
CA THR A 77 11.95 14.42 10.34
C THR A 77 11.46 13.82 9.01
N LEU A 78 12.23 13.97 7.92
CA LEU A 78 11.81 13.50 6.60
C LEU A 78 11.75 11.97 6.48
N ARG A 79 12.43 11.23 7.38
CA ARG A 79 12.41 9.75 7.42
C ARG A 79 11.04 9.17 7.75
N TYR A 80 10.10 9.96 8.30
CA TYR A 80 8.73 9.54 8.61
C TYR A 80 7.77 9.71 7.43
N ILE A 81 8.17 10.40 6.36
CA ILE A 81 7.34 10.59 5.16
C ILE A 81 6.88 9.24 4.56
N PRO A 82 7.75 8.23 4.38
CA PRO A 82 7.32 6.93 3.85
C PRO A 82 6.21 6.28 4.66
N ILE A 83 6.24 6.40 6.00
CA ILE A 83 5.21 5.86 6.89
C ILE A 83 3.88 6.58 6.69
N LEU A 84 3.88 7.91 6.66
CA LEU A 84 2.65 8.69 6.48
C LEU A 84 1.99 8.37 5.14
N ILE A 85 2.78 8.28 4.07
CA ILE A 85 2.26 7.95 2.73
C ILE A 85 1.72 6.51 2.72
N LEU A 86 2.45 5.54 3.29
CA LEU A 86 1.99 4.15 3.40
C LEU A 86 0.71 4.02 4.23
N PHE A 87 0.58 4.79 5.31
CA PHE A 87 -0.61 4.82 6.15
C PHE A 87 -1.83 5.31 5.35
N VAL A 88 -1.70 6.44 4.66
CA VAL A 88 -2.79 6.99 3.84
C VAL A 88 -3.16 6.03 2.69
N ALA A 89 -2.16 5.44 2.01
CA ALA A 89 -2.40 4.46 0.95
C ALA A 89 -3.17 3.23 1.48
N THR A 90 -2.75 2.72 2.64
CA THR A 90 -3.38 1.55 3.29
C THR A 90 -4.82 1.86 3.69
N PHE A 91 -5.08 3.06 4.22
CA PHE A 91 -6.42 3.50 4.59
C PHE A 91 -7.33 3.68 3.37
N PHE A 92 -6.83 4.24 2.27
CA PHE A 92 -7.62 4.38 1.04
C PHE A 92 -7.91 3.04 0.36
N LEU A 93 -6.99 2.07 0.41
CA LEU A 93 -7.28 0.70 -0.02
C LEU A 93 -8.39 0.08 0.83
N LEU A 94 -8.31 0.23 2.16
CA LEU A 94 -9.35 -0.24 3.08
C LEU A 94 -10.71 0.36 2.77
N ALA A 95 -10.78 1.69 2.64
CA ALA A 95 -12.00 2.40 2.27
C ALA A 95 -12.55 1.94 0.91
N SER A 96 -11.65 1.67 -0.04
CA SER A 96 -12.03 1.24 -1.38
C SER A 96 -12.76 -0.10 -1.40
N PHE A 97 -12.21 -1.16 -0.81
CA PHE A 97 -12.87 -2.46 -0.85
C PHE A 97 -14.01 -2.57 0.18
N SER A 98 -13.89 -1.94 1.36
CA SER A 98 -14.96 -1.98 2.37
C SER A 98 -16.26 -1.36 1.87
N SER A 99 -16.17 -0.29 1.08
CA SER A 99 -17.34 0.33 0.46
C SER A 99 -18.15 -0.62 -0.42
N ALA A 100 -17.52 -1.66 -0.98
CA ALA A 100 -18.11 -2.63 -1.92
C ALA A 100 -18.27 -4.05 -1.32
N ALA A 101 -18.01 -4.22 -0.02
CA ALA A 101 -17.89 -5.54 0.61
C ALA A 101 -19.15 -6.41 0.52
N GLU A 102 -20.34 -5.80 0.46
CA GLU A 102 -21.62 -6.52 0.37
C GLU A 102 -21.89 -7.12 -1.03
N ARG A 103 -21.20 -6.62 -2.07
CA ARG A 103 -21.54 -6.90 -3.48
C ARG A 103 -20.36 -7.35 -4.34
N ALA A 104 -19.14 -7.20 -3.82
CA ALA A 104 -17.92 -7.50 -4.54
C ALA A 104 -17.20 -8.72 -3.95
N PHE A 105 -17.16 -9.81 -4.71
CA PHE A 105 -16.53 -11.08 -4.31
C PHE A 105 -15.61 -11.66 -5.40
N GLY A 106 -15.43 -10.95 -6.51
CA GLY A 106 -14.67 -11.42 -7.66
C GLY A 106 -13.15 -11.32 -7.49
N TYR A 107 -12.44 -11.72 -8.54
CA TYR A 107 -10.98 -11.81 -8.53
C TYR A 107 -10.30 -10.45 -8.21
N SER A 108 -10.68 -9.38 -8.91
CA SER A 108 -10.11 -8.03 -8.70
C SER A 108 -10.35 -7.48 -7.30
N TYR A 109 -11.52 -7.75 -6.71
CA TYR A 109 -11.80 -7.41 -5.32
C TYR A 109 -10.84 -8.11 -4.36
N LYS A 110 -10.62 -9.42 -4.53
CA LYS A 110 -9.67 -10.19 -3.71
C LYS A 110 -8.25 -9.65 -3.86
N LEU A 111 -7.83 -9.28 -5.07
CA LEU A 111 -6.52 -8.66 -5.28
C LEU A 111 -6.36 -7.32 -4.54
N MET A 112 -7.41 -6.53 -4.40
CA MET A 112 -7.36 -5.30 -3.60
C MET A 112 -7.23 -5.56 -2.11
N VAL A 113 -7.92 -6.56 -1.60
CA VAL A 113 -7.77 -7.00 -0.19
C VAL A 113 -6.34 -7.49 0.05
N VAL A 114 -5.77 -8.26 -0.89
CA VAL A 114 -4.38 -8.73 -0.82
C VAL A 114 -3.40 -7.54 -0.91
N ALA A 115 -3.64 -6.57 -1.79
CA ALA A 115 -2.82 -5.36 -1.90
C ALA A 115 -2.80 -4.58 -0.57
N HIS A 116 -3.96 -4.43 0.09
CA HIS A 116 -4.06 -3.81 1.41
C HIS A 116 -3.29 -4.57 2.48
N PHE A 117 -3.40 -5.91 2.50
CA PHE A 117 -2.64 -6.72 3.46
C PHE A 117 -1.14 -6.48 3.32
N PHE A 118 -0.61 -6.49 2.09
CA PHE A 118 0.81 -6.21 1.87
C PHE A 118 1.19 -4.77 2.22
N SER A 119 0.35 -3.76 1.91
CA SER A 119 0.66 -2.37 2.29
C SER A 119 0.69 -2.18 3.80
N TYR A 120 -0.21 -2.86 4.53
CA TYR A 120 -0.24 -2.86 5.99
C TYR A 120 1.01 -3.52 6.59
N VAL A 121 1.44 -4.66 6.04
CA VAL A 121 2.68 -5.32 6.47
C VAL A 121 3.91 -4.43 6.20
N ALA A 122 3.98 -3.79 5.03
CA ALA A 122 5.05 -2.83 4.73
C ALA A 122 5.06 -1.67 5.74
N LEU A 123 3.90 -1.09 6.04
CA LEU A 123 3.76 -0.03 7.05
C LEU A 123 4.27 -0.48 8.41
N ALA A 124 3.90 -1.67 8.88
CA ALA A 124 4.34 -2.21 10.16
C ALA A 124 5.87 -2.41 10.21
N ILE A 125 6.48 -2.92 9.13
CA ILE A 125 7.93 -3.09 9.03
C ILE A 125 8.64 -1.74 9.04
N THR A 126 8.16 -0.75 8.28
CA THR A 126 8.76 0.59 8.24
C THR A 126 8.64 1.30 9.59
N ALA A 127 7.49 1.17 10.27
CA ALA A 127 7.30 1.71 11.62
C ALA A 127 8.23 1.07 12.65
N TYR A 128 8.37 -0.26 12.60
CA TYR A 128 9.30 -1.00 13.47
C TYR A 128 10.75 -0.56 13.25
N TRP A 129 11.16 -0.42 11.98
CA TRP A 129 12.52 0.02 11.63
C TRP A 129 12.82 1.44 12.15
N LEU A 130 11.90 2.39 11.96
CA LEU A 130 12.09 3.75 12.50
C LEU A 130 12.11 3.77 14.02
N GLY A 131 11.22 3.01 14.67
CA GLY A 131 11.19 2.91 16.13
C GLY A 131 12.49 2.33 16.72
N GLN A 132 13.13 1.36 16.06
CA GLN A 132 14.43 0.85 16.48
C GLN A 132 15.56 1.87 16.30
N SER A 133 15.51 2.64 15.23
CA SER A 133 16.56 3.62 14.90
C SER A 133 16.65 4.72 15.98
N ASP A 134 15.51 5.10 16.56
CA ASP A 134 15.41 6.13 17.61
C ASP A 134 15.93 5.67 18.97
N VAL A 135 15.81 4.38 19.27
CA VAL A 135 16.32 3.81 20.52
C VAL A 135 17.86 3.71 20.51
N THR A 136 18.48 3.64 19.33
CA THR A 136 19.94 3.53 19.22
C THR A 136 20.69 4.86 19.21
N THR A 137 19.99 5.99 19.08
CA THR A 137 20.59 7.34 19.01
C THR A 137 20.46 8.16 20.30
N ASN A 138 19.78 7.62 21.33
CA ASN A 138 19.70 8.17 22.68
C ASN A 138 20.47 7.28 23.66
#